data_AF-A0A512D9I7-F1
#
_entry.id   AF-A0A512D9I7-F1
#
_cell.length_a   1.000
_cell.length_b   1.000
_cell.length_c   1.000
_cell.angle_alpha   90.00
_cell.angle_beta   90.00
_cell.angle_gamma   90.00
#
_symmetry.space_group_name_H-M   'P 1'
#
loop_
_entity.id
_entity.type
_entity.pdbx_description
1 polymer ?
#
loop_
_entity_poly.entity_id
_entity_poly.type
_entity_poly.pdbx_seq_one_letter_code
_entity_poly.pdbx_strand_id
1 'polypeptide(L)'
;MRPEQLDALVAELPGSLADAGARLVAWPGEPPPPTGGLVVVAAAGTSDLPVAREALLTAQHLGRDARLVVDVGVAGLHRVLGQLELLRSARAVVVVAGMDGALPGVVAGLVAAPVVAVPTSVGYGAAFGGLAPLLTMLNACAPGVAVVNIDNGYGGGHLAAQIAAPVD
;
A
#
# COMPACT_ATOMS: atom_id res chain seq x y z
N MET A 1 0.84 -12.13 -11.88
CA MET A 1 -0.16 -12.55 -12.88
C MET A 1 0.55 -12.80 -14.20
N ARG A 2 0.30 -13.95 -14.84
CA ARG A 2 0.86 -14.26 -16.18
C ARG A 2 0.03 -13.55 -17.26
N PRO A 3 0.61 -13.15 -18.41
CA PRO A 3 -0.13 -12.51 -19.50
C PRO A 3 -1.39 -13.29 -19.92
N GLU A 4 -1.27 -14.61 -20.08
CA GLU A 4 -2.39 -15.50 -20.43
C GLU A 4 -3.58 -15.43 -19.45
N GLN A 5 -3.29 -15.20 -18.16
CA GLN A 5 -4.35 -15.08 -17.15
C GLN A 5 -5.06 -13.73 -17.25
N LEU A 6 -4.31 -12.68 -17.61
CA LEU A 6 -4.87 -11.35 -17.79
C LEU A 6 -5.77 -11.32 -19.02
N ASP A 7 -5.31 -11.89 -20.14
CA ASP A 7 -6.08 -11.94 -21.39
C ASP A 7 -7.39 -12.72 -21.18
N ALA A 8 -7.34 -13.85 -20.47
CA ALA A 8 -8.52 -14.62 -20.13
C ALA A 8 -9.51 -13.82 -19.25
N LEU A 9 -9.02 -13.10 -18.25
CA LEU A 9 -9.88 -12.27 -17.38
C LEU A 9 -10.54 -11.13 -18.16
N VAL A 10 -9.80 -10.43 -19.01
CA VAL A 10 -10.31 -9.30 -19.80
C VAL A 10 -11.35 -9.77 -20.83
N ALA A 11 -11.18 -10.97 -21.39
CA ALA A 11 -12.17 -11.54 -22.31
C ALA A 11 -13.49 -11.88 -21.61
N GLU A 12 -13.44 -12.43 -20.40
CA GLU A 12 -14.63 -12.83 -19.62
C GLU A 12 -15.28 -11.66 -18.85
N LEU A 13 -14.56 -10.55 -18.65
CA LEU A 13 -15.01 -9.37 -17.91
C LEU A 13 -14.91 -8.09 -18.78
N PRO A 14 -15.87 -7.84 -19.70
CA PRO A 14 -15.83 -6.71 -20.65
C PRO A 14 -16.01 -5.32 -20.02
N GLY A 15 -14.92 -4.55 -19.86
CA GLY A 15 -14.94 -3.30 -19.07
C GLY A 15 -14.23 -3.40 -17.71
N SER A 16 -13.46 -4.46 -17.48
CA SER A 16 -12.53 -4.56 -16.35
C SER A 16 -11.38 -3.59 -16.51
N LEU A 17 -10.85 -3.12 -15.38
CA LEU A 17 -9.53 -2.50 -15.34
C LEU A 17 -8.48 -3.59 -15.15
N ALA A 18 -7.49 -3.62 -16.04
CA ALA A 18 -6.33 -4.49 -15.94
C ALA A 18 -5.07 -3.66 -15.71
N ASP A 19 -4.40 -3.84 -14.56
CA ASP A 19 -3.10 -3.22 -14.28
C ASP A 19 -2.04 -4.31 -14.10
N ALA A 20 -1.26 -4.53 -15.15
CA ALA A 20 -0.19 -5.52 -15.16
C ALA A 20 0.94 -5.19 -14.18
N GLY A 21 1.19 -3.89 -13.94
CA GLY A 21 2.21 -3.43 -12.99
C GLY A 21 1.79 -3.73 -11.55
N ALA A 22 0.52 -3.53 -11.22
CA ALA A 22 -0.07 -3.87 -9.92
C ALA A 22 -0.37 -5.37 -9.77
N ARG A 23 -0.36 -6.13 -10.87
CA ARG A 23 -0.82 -7.53 -10.94
C ARG A 23 -2.30 -7.68 -10.51
N LEU A 24 -3.11 -6.66 -10.79
CA LEU A 24 -4.50 -6.53 -10.33
C LEU A 24 -5.47 -6.43 -11.52
N VAL A 25 -6.64 -7.06 -11.38
CA VAL A 25 -7.80 -6.84 -12.25
C VAL A 25 -8.99 -6.45 -11.38
N ALA A 26 -9.70 -5.39 -11.77
CA ALA A 26 -10.90 -4.93 -11.08
C ALA A 26 -12.12 -4.96 -12.00
N TRP A 27 -13.27 -5.31 -11.42
CA TRP A 27 -14.55 -5.36 -12.10
C TRP A 27 -15.69 -4.88 -11.19
N PRO A 28 -16.49 -3.88 -11.59
CA PRO A 28 -16.32 -3.04 -12.78
C PRO A 28 -14.99 -2.27 -12.76
N GLY A 29 -14.45 -1.89 -13.92
CA GLY A 29 -13.13 -1.28 -14.01
C GLY A 29 -13.04 0.16 -13.52
N GLU A 30 -14.16 0.88 -13.45
CA GLU A 30 -14.21 2.20 -12.86
C GLU A 30 -14.53 2.07 -11.36
N PRO A 31 -13.70 2.66 -10.47
CA PRO A 31 -13.97 2.64 -9.03
C PRO A 31 -15.22 3.48 -8.71
N PRO A 32 -15.98 3.14 -7.66
CA PRO A 32 -17.14 3.93 -7.26
C PRO A 32 -16.71 5.33 -6.75
N PRO A 33 -17.63 6.31 -6.71
CA PRO A 33 -17.35 7.62 -6.14
C PRO A 33 -16.79 7.51 -4.70
N PRO A 34 -15.72 8.26 -4.37
CA PRO A 34 -15.06 8.12 -3.09
C PRO A 34 -15.94 8.64 -1.94
N THR A 35 -15.90 7.93 -0.81
CA THR A 35 -16.57 8.28 0.44
C THR A 35 -15.64 8.02 1.62
N GLY A 36 -16.01 8.50 2.81
CA GLY A 36 -15.21 8.29 4.02
C GLY A 36 -13.93 9.13 4.05
N GLY A 37 -12.89 8.63 4.71
CA GLY A 37 -11.61 9.33 4.85
C GLY A 37 -10.59 8.98 3.77
N LEU A 38 -9.56 9.82 3.67
CA LEU A 38 -8.43 9.63 2.76
C LEU A 38 -7.56 8.44 3.19
N VAL A 39 -7.19 7.58 2.25
CA VAL A 39 -6.11 6.60 2.38
C VAL A 39 -4.86 7.13 1.69
N VAL A 40 -3.72 7.15 2.38
CA VAL A 40 -2.44 7.46 1.74
C VAL A 40 -1.62 6.18 1.63
N VAL A 41 -1.18 5.85 0.42
CA VAL A 41 -0.25 4.76 0.17
C VAL A 41 1.14 5.35 -0.04
N ALA A 42 2.11 4.95 0.77
CA ALA A 42 3.49 5.41 0.73
C ALA A 42 4.42 4.26 0.35
N ALA A 43 5.06 4.35 -0.81
CA ALA A 43 6.06 3.38 -1.27
C ALA A 43 7.48 3.87 -0.92
N ALA A 44 8.27 3.02 -0.26
CA ALA A 44 9.64 3.36 0.13
C ALA A 44 10.54 3.63 -1.09
N GLY A 45 10.41 2.82 -2.14
CA GLY A 45 11.13 3.01 -3.40
C GLY A 45 10.30 2.65 -4.63
N THR A 46 10.86 2.89 -5.81
CA THR A 46 10.21 2.54 -7.09
C THR A 46 10.04 1.03 -7.26
N SER A 47 10.91 0.21 -6.66
CA SER A 47 10.78 -1.25 -6.67
C SER A 47 9.52 -1.75 -5.95
N ASP A 48 8.99 -0.98 -5.00
CA ASP A 48 7.78 -1.31 -4.25
C ASP A 48 6.48 -0.93 -5.01
N LEU A 49 6.60 -0.24 -6.15
CA LEU A 49 5.46 0.27 -6.92
C LEU A 49 4.41 -0.79 -7.29
N PRO A 50 4.75 -2.01 -7.72
CA PRO A 50 3.74 -3.03 -7.99
C PRO A 50 2.79 -3.26 -6.82
N VAL A 51 3.34 -3.44 -5.62
CA VAL A 51 2.56 -3.71 -4.40
C VAL A 51 1.83 -2.44 -3.92
N ALA A 52 2.45 -1.27 -4.05
CA ALA A 52 1.82 0.00 -3.70
C ALA A 52 0.66 0.37 -4.63
N ARG A 53 0.78 0.12 -5.94
CA ARG A 53 -0.32 0.31 -6.90
C ARG A 53 -1.46 -0.67 -6.62
N GLU A 54 -1.17 -1.91 -6.26
CA GLU A 54 -2.19 -2.87 -5.85
C GLU A 54 -2.99 -2.37 -4.64
N ALA A 55 -2.30 -1.86 -3.61
CA ALA A 55 -2.95 -1.28 -2.44
C ALA A 55 -3.78 -0.02 -2.78
N LEU A 56 -3.24 0.86 -3.62
CA LEU A 56 -3.93 2.07 -4.09
C LEU A 56 -5.23 1.71 -4.82
N LEU A 57 -5.14 0.86 -5.84
CA LEU A 57 -6.28 0.46 -6.65
C LEU A 57 -7.30 -0.30 -5.81
N THR A 58 -6.85 -1.14 -4.88
CA THR A 58 -7.77 -1.83 -3.95
C THR A 58 -8.57 -0.84 -3.11
N ALA A 59 -7.92 0.15 -2.51
CA ALA A 59 -8.62 1.15 -1.70
C ALA A 59 -9.59 2.01 -2.54
N GLN A 60 -9.21 2.37 -3.76
CA GLN A 60 -10.08 3.11 -4.70
C GLN A 60 -11.31 2.29 -5.09
N HIS A 61 -11.15 1.01 -5.42
CA HIS A 61 -12.27 0.14 -5.80
C HIS A 61 -13.17 -0.22 -4.60
N LEU A 62 -12.69 -0.04 -3.37
CA LEU A 62 -13.51 -0.08 -2.14
C LEU A 62 -14.14 1.29 -1.80
N GLY A 63 -14.05 2.25 -2.72
CA GLY A 63 -14.73 3.54 -2.66
C GLY A 63 -14.12 4.55 -1.70
N ARG A 64 -12.79 4.52 -1.49
CA ARG A 64 -12.07 5.56 -0.74
C ARG A 64 -11.35 6.51 -1.68
N ASP A 65 -11.21 7.79 -1.28
CA ASP A 65 -10.15 8.62 -1.86
C ASP A 65 -8.82 8.01 -1.43
N ALA A 66 -7.95 7.70 -2.40
CA ALA A 66 -6.65 7.13 -2.12
C ALA A 66 -5.58 7.79 -2.98
N ARG A 67 -4.46 8.14 -2.34
CA ARG A 67 -3.34 8.85 -2.98
C ARG A 67 -2.05 8.06 -2.80
N LEU A 68 -1.22 8.05 -3.84
CA LEU A 68 0.07 7.38 -3.84
C LEU A 68 1.20 8.40 -3.72
N VAL A 69 2.10 8.13 -2.79
CA VAL A 69 3.39 8.81 -2.62
C VAL A 69 4.48 7.78 -2.85
N VAL A 70 5.48 8.13 -3.66
CA VAL A 70 6.53 7.21 -4.11
C VAL A 70 7.88 7.78 -3.73
N ASP A 71 8.85 6.87 -3.51
CA ASP A 71 10.23 7.22 -3.21
C ASP A 71 10.35 8.02 -1.91
N VAL A 72 9.71 7.51 -0.85
CA VAL A 72 9.78 8.08 0.52
C VAL A 72 10.46 7.11 1.48
N GLY A 73 11.58 6.54 1.06
CA GLY A 73 12.37 5.59 1.86
C GLY A 73 13.20 6.25 2.98
N VAL A 74 13.61 5.43 3.95
CA VAL A 74 14.35 5.88 5.14
C VAL A 74 15.72 6.51 4.80
N ALA A 75 16.37 6.05 3.73
CA ALA A 75 17.64 6.62 3.24
C ALA A 75 17.52 8.11 2.84
N GLY A 76 16.30 8.60 2.59
CA GLY A 76 16.01 9.98 2.25
C GLY A 76 14.89 10.54 3.11
N LEU A 77 15.03 10.49 4.43
CA LEU A 77 13.96 10.87 5.38
C LEU A 77 13.31 12.24 5.11
N HIS A 78 14.06 13.21 4.58
CA HIS A 78 13.54 14.50 4.15
C HIS A 78 12.40 14.39 3.12
N ARG A 79 12.36 13.34 2.30
CA ARG A 79 11.28 13.08 1.33
C ARG A 79 9.98 12.66 2.03
N VAL A 80 10.07 11.88 3.12
CA VAL A 80 8.92 11.58 3.99
C VAL A 80 8.43 12.86 4.66
N LEU A 81 9.34 13.65 5.21
CA LEU A 81 9.01 14.91 5.88
C LEU A 81 8.37 15.94 4.93
N GLY A 82 8.78 15.96 3.66
CA GLY A 82 8.14 16.78 2.63
C GLY A 82 6.69 16.40 2.32
N GLN A 83 6.23 15.22 2.77
CA GLN A 83 4.88 14.70 2.57
C GLN A 83 4.07 14.68 3.88
N LEU A 84 4.59 15.31 4.94
CA LEU A 84 4.05 15.21 6.30
C LEU A 84 2.61 15.72 6.40
N GLU A 85 2.28 16.82 5.75
CA GLU A 85 0.91 17.37 5.73
C GLU A 85 -0.07 16.39 5.10
N LEU A 86 0.30 15.78 3.97
CA LEU A 86 -0.52 14.77 3.30
C LEU A 86 -0.69 13.53 4.18
N LEU A 87 0.40 13.00 4.74
CA LEU A 87 0.38 11.83 5.62
C LEU A 87 -0.48 12.07 6.87
N ARG A 88 -0.41 13.26 7.47
CA ARG A 88 -1.23 13.63 8.64
C ARG A 88 -2.70 13.87 8.32
N SER A 89 -3.04 14.19 7.07
CA SER A 89 -4.44 14.33 6.63
C SER A 89 -5.14 12.99 6.40
N ALA A 90 -4.39 11.88 6.35
CA ALA A 90 -4.94 10.56 6.08
C ALA A 90 -5.75 10.02 7.27
N ARG A 91 -6.79 9.24 6.98
CA ARG A 91 -7.52 8.43 7.97
C ARG A 91 -6.86 7.07 8.20
N ALA A 92 -6.13 6.56 7.21
CA ALA A 92 -5.26 5.39 7.31
C ALA A 92 -4.08 5.56 6.34
N VAL A 93 -2.91 5.06 6.72
CA VAL A 93 -1.73 5.08 5.85
C VAL A 93 -1.29 3.66 5.55
N VAL A 94 -1.17 3.29 4.27
CA VAL A 94 -0.53 2.04 3.86
C VAL A 94 0.93 2.33 3.56
N VAL A 95 1.86 1.67 4.24
CA VAL A 95 3.29 1.84 3.98
C VAL A 95 3.82 0.56 3.36
N VAL A 96 4.31 0.67 2.13
CA VAL A 96 4.84 -0.44 1.34
C VAL A 96 6.35 -0.31 1.25
N ALA A 97 7.08 -1.26 1.83
CA ALA A 97 8.53 -1.18 1.92
C ALA A 97 9.19 -2.55 1.94
N GLY A 98 10.25 -2.73 1.15
CA GLY A 98 11.19 -3.83 1.27
C GLY A 98 12.47 -3.45 1.99
N MET A 99 13.59 -4.08 1.61
CA MET A 99 14.92 -3.88 2.22
C MET A 99 14.91 -4.17 3.73
N ASP A 100 15.17 -3.17 4.57
CA ASP A 100 15.16 -3.29 6.02
C ASP A 100 13.76 -3.19 6.65
N GLY A 101 12.75 -2.70 5.91
CA GLY A 101 11.37 -2.58 6.39
C GLY A 101 11.15 -1.55 7.50
N ALA A 102 12.04 -0.57 7.68
CA ALA A 102 11.94 0.39 8.79
C ALA A 102 10.92 1.52 8.58
N LEU A 103 10.50 1.79 7.33
CA LEU A 103 9.65 2.93 7.00
C LEU A 103 8.30 2.97 7.76
N PRO A 104 7.56 1.86 7.96
CA PRO A 104 6.28 1.91 8.67
C PRO A 104 6.39 2.43 10.10
N GLY A 105 7.45 2.06 10.83
CA GLY A 105 7.70 2.56 12.18
C GLY A 105 7.99 4.06 12.20
N VAL A 106 8.73 4.57 11.20
CA VAL A 106 8.99 6.00 11.04
C VAL A 106 7.69 6.75 10.78
N VAL A 107 6.88 6.28 9.82
CA VAL A 107 5.61 6.93 9.45
C VAL A 107 4.64 6.92 10.62
N ALA A 108 4.50 5.80 11.34
CA ALA A 108 3.64 5.70 12.51
C ALA A 108 4.03 6.67 13.64
N GLY A 109 5.31 7.02 13.78
CA GLY A 109 5.75 8.06 14.71
C GLY A 109 5.42 9.50 14.29
N LEU A 110 5.00 9.72 13.04
CA LEU A 110 4.78 11.05 12.45
C LEU A 110 3.30 11.40 12.24
N VAL A 111 2.41 10.39 12.29
CA VAL A 111 0.97 10.53 12.02
C VAL A 111 0.14 10.02 13.20
N ALA A 112 -1.09 10.52 13.33
CA ALA A 112 -2.07 10.01 14.30
C ALA A 112 -2.90 8.84 13.76
N ALA A 113 -2.94 8.67 12.43
CA ALA A 113 -3.67 7.60 11.77
C ALA A 113 -2.96 6.24 11.93
N PRO A 114 -3.70 5.11 11.95
CA PRO A 114 -3.08 3.80 11.93
C PRO A 114 -2.31 3.57 10.63
N VAL A 115 -1.23 2.79 10.74
CA VAL A 115 -0.36 2.39 9.63
C VAL A 115 -0.57 0.91 9.32
N VAL A 116 -0.93 0.61 8.07
CA VAL A 116 -0.93 -0.76 7.54
C VAL A 116 0.38 -0.99 6.80
N ALA A 117 1.27 -1.76 7.42
CA ALA A 117 2.58 -2.10 6.89
C ALA A 117 2.49 -3.29 5.93
N VAL A 118 2.97 -3.10 4.70
CA VAL A 118 3.03 -4.13 3.66
C VAL A 118 4.50 -4.41 3.35
N PRO A 119 5.09 -5.48 3.91
CA PRO A 119 6.45 -5.87 3.54
C PRO A 119 6.45 -6.34 2.08
N THR A 120 7.47 -5.97 1.33
CA THR A 120 7.65 -6.48 -0.04
C THR A 120 8.80 -7.47 -0.11
N SER A 121 8.77 -8.34 -1.11
CA SER A 121 9.84 -9.30 -1.38
C SER A 121 11.07 -8.67 -2.06
N VAL A 122 11.06 -7.35 -2.28
CA VAL A 122 12.19 -6.65 -2.90
C VAL A 122 13.37 -6.50 -1.95
N GLY A 123 14.56 -6.43 -2.54
CA GLY A 123 15.82 -6.29 -1.82
C GLY A 123 16.76 -7.47 -2.08
N TYR A 124 18.01 -7.30 -1.68
CA TYR A 124 19.09 -8.24 -2.00
C TYR A 124 19.58 -9.00 -0.76
N GLY A 125 20.12 -10.20 -0.98
CA GLY A 125 20.81 -10.99 0.04
C GLY A 125 19.97 -11.21 1.31
N ALA A 126 20.26 -10.40 2.34
CA ALA A 126 19.63 -10.48 3.65
C ALA A 126 18.17 -10.01 3.71
N ALA A 127 17.57 -9.56 2.60
CA ALA A 127 16.12 -9.32 2.56
C ALA A 127 15.31 -10.63 2.69
N PHE A 128 15.91 -11.78 2.35
CA PHE A 128 15.31 -13.12 2.43
C PHE A 128 13.88 -13.20 1.86
N GLY A 129 13.68 -12.64 0.67
CA GLY A 129 12.38 -12.66 -0.02
C GLY A 129 11.26 -11.94 0.74
N GLY A 130 11.60 -10.94 1.56
CA GLY A 130 10.64 -10.15 2.34
C GLY A 130 10.52 -10.58 3.81
N LEU A 131 11.21 -11.66 4.23
CA LEU A 131 11.19 -12.08 5.63
C LEU A 131 11.86 -11.06 6.55
N ALA A 132 12.97 -10.45 6.13
CA ALA A 132 13.62 -9.41 6.93
C ALA A 132 12.70 -8.19 7.15
N PRO A 133 12.14 -7.54 6.11
CA PRO A 133 11.23 -6.42 6.32
C PRO A 133 9.96 -6.83 7.07
N LEU A 134 9.40 -8.03 6.84
CA LEU A 134 8.27 -8.54 7.61
C LEU A 134 8.57 -8.59 9.12
N LEU A 135 9.70 -9.18 9.49
CA LEU A 135 10.11 -9.29 10.90
C LEU A 135 10.41 -7.91 11.50
N THR A 136 11.03 -6.99 10.75
CA THR A 136 11.22 -5.60 11.21
C THR A 136 9.87 -4.94 11.49
N MET A 137 8.92 -5.04 10.57
CA MET A 137 7.59 -4.42 10.71
C MET A 137 6.80 -5.00 11.89
N LEU A 138 6.87 -6.31 12.11
CA LEU A 138 6.23 -6.97 13.26
C LEU A 138 6.87 -6.58 14.60
N ASN A 139 8.16 -6.25 14.61
CA ASN A 139 8.88 -5.80 15.79
C ASN A 139 8.83 -4.27 15.99
N ALA A 140 8.03 -3.54 15.21
CA ALA A 140 7.93 -2.09 15.34
C ALA A 140 7.37 -1.69 16.71
N CYS A 141 8.10 -0.84 17.45
CA CYS A 141 7.65 -0.32 18.74
C CYS A 141 6.62 0.81 18.61
N ALA A 142 6.42 1.35 17.41
CA ALA A 142 5.46 2.42 17.18
C ALA A 142 4.02 1.87 17.29
N PRO A 143 3.17 2.45 18.14
CA PRO A 143 1.78 2.01 18.25
C PRO A 143 1.01 2.28 16.96
N GLY A 144 -0.07 1.51 16.73
CA GLY A 144 -0.93 1.70 15.57
C GLY A 144 -0.40 1.12 14.25
N VAL A 145 0.66 0.30 14.30
CA VAL A 145 1.14 -0.48 13.14
C VAL A 145 0.46 -1.84 13.11
N ALA A 146 -0.21 -2.16 12.00
CA ALA A 146 -0.70 -3.49 11.66
C ALA A 146 0.04 -4.01 10.43
N VAL A 147 0.44 -5.29 10.42
CA VAL A 147 1.26 -5.86 9.34
C VAL A 147 0.45 -6.88 8.56
N VAL A 148 0.46 -6.78 7.23
CA VAL A 148 -0.09 -7.80 6.33
C VAL A 148 1.02 -8.68 5.76
N ASN A 149 0.64 -9.73 5.03
CA ASN A 149 1.62 -10.65 4.45
C ASN A 149 2.52 -9.97 3.38
N ILE A 150 3.63 -10.62 3.07
CA ILE A 150 4.59 -10.15 2.05
C ILE A 150 3.90 -10.01 0.70
N ASP A 151 4.16 -8.89 0.03
CA ASP A 151 3.60 -8.48 -1.26
C ASP A 151 2.07 -8.38 -1.29
N ASN A 152 1.40 -8.39 -0.13
CA ASN A 152 -0.06 -8.36 -0.04
C ASN A 152 -0.60 -6.92 -0.08
N GLY A 153 -0.42 -6.25 -1.23
CA GLY A 153 -0.94 -4.91 -1.47
C GLY A 153 -2.47 -4.88 -1.39
N TYR A 154 -3.14 -5.93 -1.88
CA TYR A 154 -4.58 -6.12 -1.71
C TYR A 154 -5.01 -6.04 -0.25
N GLY A 155 -4.42 -6.86 0.63
CA GLY A 155 -4.73 -6.87 2.06
C GLY A 155 -4.43 -5.53 2.73
N GLY A 156 -3.34 -4.88 2.33
CA GLY A 156 -2.97 -3.55 2.81
C GLY A 156 -4.02 -2.49 2.46
N GLY A 157 -4.37 -2.39 1.18
CA GLY A 157 -5.39 -1.46 0.69
C GLY A 157 -6.78 -1.75 1.24
N HIS A 158 -7.14 -3.03 1.36
CA HIS A 158 -8.44 -3.46 1.87
C HIS A 158 -8.64 -3.07 3.34
N LEU A 159 -7.67 -3.41 4.20
CA LEU A 159 -7.74 -3.06 5.62
C LEU A 159 -7.78 -1.54 5.82
N ALA A 160 -6.93 -0.80 5.10
CA ALA A 160 -6.95 0.66 5.16
C ALA A 160 -8.28 1.25 4.70
N ALA A 161 -8.92 0.67 3.68
CA ALA A 161 -10.22 1.11 3.21
C ALA A 161 -11.34 0.88 4.23
N GLN A 162 -11.29 -0.24 4.97
CA GLN A 162 -12.24 -0.50 6.06
C GLN A 162 -12.07 0.49 7.20
N ILE A 163 -10.84 0.79 7.60
CA ILE A 163 -10.54 1.80 8.62
C ILE A 163 -11.03 3.19 8.18
N ALA A 164 -10.86 3.49 6.88
CA ALA A 164 -11.25 4.75 6.28
C ALA A 164 -12.72 4.83 5.86
N ALA A 165 -13.54 3.81 6.18
CA ALA A 165 -14.95 3.80 5.87
C ALA A 165 -15.69 5.01 6.48
N PRO A 166 -16.83 5.43 5.90
CA PRO A 166 -17.65 6.50 6.46
C PRO A 166 -18.15 6.03 7.84
N VAL A 167 -18.31 6.98 8.76
CA VAL A 167 -19.03 6.70 10.01
C VAL A 167 -20.43 7.24 9.79
N ASP A 168 -21.43 6.39 9.96
CA ASP A 168 -22.84 6.80 9.96
C ASP A 168 -23.14 7.83 11.07
#